data_AF-A0A1Y3VHL9-F1
#
_entry.id   AF-A0A1Y3VHL9-F1
#
_cell.length_a   1.000
_cell.length_b   1.000
_cell.length_c   1.000
_cell.angle_alpha   90.00
_cell.angle_beta   90.00
_cell.angle_gamma   90.00
#
_symmetry.space_group_name_H-M   'P 1'
#
loop_
_entity.id
_entity.type
_entity.pdbx_description
1 polymer ?
#
loop_
_entity_poly.entity_id
_entity_poly.type
_entity_poly.pdbx_seq_one_letter_code
_entity_poly.pdbx_strand_id
1 'polypeptide(L)'
;MAEKSVITNIEARVRLLIDDHKRLSGLCTELAQQRDALQREKRALQEQVRDLEAEVAKLQLVDGLAGGRTNRDKARARVNRLMREVDKCIALVGNPSQTDSEPSGK
;
A
#
# COMPACT_ATOMS: atom_id res chain seq x y z
N MET A 1 -8.13 -66.44 11.82
CA MET A 1 -8.18 -65.39 12.87
C MET A 1 -7.23 -64.24 12.60
N ALA A 2 -6.02 -64.48 12.07
CA ALA A 2 -5.03 -63.43 11.77
C ALA A 2 -5.48 -62.40 10.71
N GLU A 3 -6.10 -62.82 9.60
CA GLU A 3 -6.55 -61.88 8.55
C GLU A 3 -7.60 -60.88 9.03
N LYS A 4 -8.60 -61.33 9.82
CA LYS A 4 -9.59 -60.43 10.42
C LYS A 4 -8.94 -59.38 11.33
N SER A 5 -7.93 -59.79 12.11
CA SER A 5 -7.16 -58.87 12.97
C SER A 5 -6.42 -57.79 12.16
N VAL A 6 -5.76 -58.19 11.07
CA VAL A 6 -5.06 -57.26 10.17
C VAL A 6 -6.03 -56.26 9.55
N ILE A 7 -7.18 -56.74 9.05
CA ILE A 7 -8.22 -55.88 8.46
C ILE A 7 -8.72 -54.86 9.50
N THR A 8 -9.05 -55.30 10.72
CA THR A 8 -9.50 -54.39 11.79
C THR A 8 -8.46 -53.36 12.21
N ASN A 9 -7.17 -53.72 12.19
CA ASN A 9 -6.09 -52.79 12.52
C ASN A 9 -5.91 -51.72 11.44
N ILE A 10 -5.92 -52.14 10.17
CA ILE A 10 -5.84 -51.21 9.03
C ILE A 10 -7.05 -50.26 9.05
N GLU A 11 -8.25 -50.78 9.29
CA GLU A 11 -9.46 -49.97 9.39
C GLU A 11 -9.34 -48.90 10.50
N ALA A 12 -8.86 -49.29 11.68
CA ALA A 12 -8.63 -48.34 12.77
C ALA A 12 -7.61 -47.26 12.40
N ARG A 13 -6.50 -47.64 11.74
CA ARG A 13 -5.47 -46.68 11.29
C ARG A 13 -5.98 -45.74 10.21
N VAL A 14 -6.80 -46.23 9.28
CA VAL A 14 -7.43 -45.40 8.24
C VAL A 14 -8.41 -44.40 8.86
N ARG A 15 -9.22 -44.83 9.83
CA ARG A 15 -10.13 -43.92 10.55
C ARG A 15 -9.35 -42.81 11.28
N LEU A 16 -8.30 -43.17 12.02
CA LEU A 16 -7.42 -42.19 12.68
C LEU A 16 -6.81 -41.19 11.68
N LEU A 17 -6.29 -41.69 10.56
CA LEU A 17 -5.70 -40.82 9.53
C LEU A 17 -6.72 -39.83 8.95
N ILE A 18 -7.96 -40.28 8.74
CA ILE A 18 -9.05 -39.43 8.24
C ILE A 18 -9.39 -38.35 9.28
N ASP A 19 -9.46 -38.70 10.56
CA ASP A 19 -9.80 -37.76 11.62
C ASP A 19 -8.68 -36.72 11.82
N ASP A 20 -7.42 -37.14 11.78
CA ASP A 20 -6.26 -36.24 11.81
C ASP A 20 -6.25 -35.30 10.60
N HIS A 21 -6.56 -35.82 9.41
CA HIS A 21 -6.65 -34.99 8.21
C HIS A 21 -7.75 -33.94 8.32
N LYS A 22 -8.94 -34.32 8.81
CA LYS A 22 -10.05 -33.36 9.04
C LYS A 22 -9.65 -32.28 10.04
N ARG A 23 -9.00 -32.68 11.14
CA ARG A 23 -8.51 -31.75 12.17
C ARG A 23 -7.48 -30.78 11.61
N LEU A 24 -6.47 -31.29 10.90
CA LEU A 24 -5.44 -30.47 10.27
C LEU A 24 -6.01 -29.53 9.21
N SER A 25 -6.94 -30.02 8.38
CA SER A 25 -7.64 -29.20 7.40
C SER A 25 -8.40 -28.06 8.09
N GLY A 26 -9.10 -28.33 9.19
CA GLY A 26 -9.74 -27.30 10.01
C GLY A 26 -8.75 -26.24 10.50
N LEU A 27 -7.63 -26.66 11.09
CA LEU A 27 -6.58 -25.73 11.55
C LEU A 27 -5.99 -24.91 10.39
N CYS A 28 -5.77 -25.51 9.23
CA CYS A 28 -5.31 -24.79 8.04
C CYS A 28 -6.31 -23.72 7.60
N THR A 29 -7.61 -24.01 7.64
CA THR A 29 -8.64 -23.01 7.31
C THR A 29 -8.68 -21.87 8.33
N GLU A 30 -8.57 -22.17 9.62
CA GLU A 30 -8.56 -21.17 10.68
C GLU A 30 -7.32 -20.26 10.59
N LEU A 31 -6.13 -20.83 10.41
CA LEU A 31 -4.90 -20.07 10.21
C LEU A 31 -4.94 -19.22 8.95
N ALA A 32 -5.57 -19.70 7.87
CA ALA A 32 -5.77 -18.91 6.66
C ALA A 32 -6.69 -17.70 6.92
N GLN A 33 -7.77 -17.88 7.67
CA GLN A 33 -8.66 -16.78 8.06
C GLN A 33 -7.95 -15.75 8.95
N GLN A 34 -7.16 -16.21 9.93
CA GLN A 34 -6.37 -15.34 10.80
C GLN A 34 -5.33 -14.54 10.01
N ARG A 35 -4.61 -15.21 9.09
CA ARG A 35 -3.67 -14.54 8.17
C ARG A 35 -4.37 -13.46 7.37
N ASP A 36 -5.55 -13.75 6.81
CA ASP A 36 -6.26 -12.79 5.96
C ASP A 36 -6.79 -11.60 6.77
N ALA A 37 -7.26 -11.82 7.99
CA ALA A 37 -7.63 -10.76 8.91
C ALA A 37 -6.43 -9.85 9.23
N LEU A 38 -5.28 -10.43 9.62
CA LEU A 38 -4.06 -9.69 9.91
C LEU A 38 -3.52 -8.94 8.68
N GLN A 39 -3.64 -9.51 7.48
CA GLN A 39 -3.25 -8.83 6.25
C GLN A 39 -4.13 -7.60 5.97
N ARG A 40 -5.44 -7.66 6.24
CA ARG A 40 -6.33 -6.50 6.12
C ARG A 40 -5.98 -5.41 7.12
N GLU A 41 -5.77 -5.79 8.39
CA GLU A 41 -5.36 -4.86 9.43
C GLU A 41 -4.03 -4.18 9.11
N LYS A 42 -3.03 -4.96 8.65
CA LYS A 42 -1.76 -4.41 8.20
C LYS A 42 -1.93 -3.37 7.09
N ARG A 43 -2.80 -3.64 6.09
CA ARG A 43 -3.06 -2.69 5.01
C ARG A 43 -3.70 -1.41 5.54
N ALA A 44 -4.71 -1.52 6.40
CA ALA A 44 -5.37 -0.37 7.00
C ALA A 44 -4.40 0.48 7.84
N LEU A 45 -3.55 -0.14 8.66
CA LEU A 45 -2.52 0.56 9.42
C LEU A 45 -1.49 1.24 8.51
N GLN A 46 -1.09 0.59 7.41
CA GLN A 46 -0.17 1.19 6.45
C GLN A 46 -0.77 2.41 5.73
N GLU A 47 -2.07 2.38 5.44
CA GLU A 47 -2.79 3.55 4.91
C GLU A 47 -2.83 4.68 5.93
N GLN A 48 -3.18 4.40 7.18
CA GLN A 48 -3.17 5.40 8.25
C GLN A 48 -1.79 6.02 8.47
N VAL A 49 -0.72 5.22 8.42
CA VAL A 49 0.65 5.73 8.52
C VAL A 49 0.95 6.70 7.37
N ARG A 50 0.58 6.36 6.13
CA ARG A 50 0.77 7.25 4.98
C ARG A 50 0.00 8.56 5.12
N ASP A 51 -1.24 8.50 5.60
CA ASP A 51 -2.07 9.69 5.81
C ASP A 51 -1.47 10.59 6.90
N LEU A 52 -1.01 10.00 8.01
CA LEU A 52 -0.34 10.73 9.08
C LEU A 52 1.00 11.33 8.62
N GLU A 53 1.79 10.60 7.83
CA GLU A 53 3.02 11.12 7.23
C GLU A 53 2.74 12.32 6.31
N ALA A 54 1.66 12.27 5.52
CA ALA A 54 1.24 13.38 4.68
C ALA A 54 0.81 14.61 5.50
N GLU A 55 0.04 14.41 6.57
CA GLU A 55 -0.39 15.51 7.45
C GLU A 55 0.81 16.11 8.20
N VAL A 56 1.74 15.29 8.69
CA VAL A 56 2.99 15.77 9.28
C VAL A 56 3.79 16.60 8.27
N ALA A 57 3.94 16.13 7.03
CA ALA A 57 4.66 16.88 5.99
C ALA A 57 3.99 18.22 5.66
N LYS A 58 2.66 18.28 5.70
CA LYS A 58 1.89 19.52 5.53
C LYS A 58 2.09 20.47 6.71
N LEU A 59 2.00 19.99 7.95
CA LEU A 59 2.26 20.79 9.15
C LEU A 59 3.69 21.32 9.18
N GLN A 60 4.69 20.50 8.81
CA GLN A 60 6.08 20.92 8.69
C GLN A 60 6.28 22.01 7.64
N LEU A 61 5.53 21.96 6.54
CA LEU A 61 5.53 23.03 5.54
C LEU A 61 4.93 24.31 6.11
N VAL A 62 3.77 24.23 6.77
CA VAL A 62 3.12 25.39 7.40
C VAL A 62 4.04 26.02 8.45
N ASP A 63 4.69 25.23 9.29
CA ASP A 63 5.67 25.69 10.27
C ASP A 63 6.89 26.36 9.60
N GLY A 64 7.44 25.75 8.55
CA GLY A 64 8.54 26.34 7.79
C GLY A 64 8.17 27.67 7.11
N LEU A 65 6.92 27.82 6.64
CA LEU A 65 6.38 29.08 6.12
C LEU A 65 6.16 30.12 7.23
N ALA A 66 5.70 29.70 8.41
CA ALA A 66 5.54 30.55 9.59
C ALA A 66 6.88 30.99 10.22
N GLY A 67 8.01 30.48 9.71
CA GLY A 67 9.35 30.90 10.12
C GLY A 67 10.03 29.95 11.11
N GLY A 68 9.51 28.74 11.29
CA GLY A 68 10.14 27.67 12.07
C GLY A 68 11.57 27.38 11.60
N ARG A 69 12.53 27.42 12.54
CA ARG A 69 13.98 27.38 12.26
C ARG A 69 14.44 26.08 11.61
N THR A 70 13.76 24.96 11.86
CA THR A 70 14.14 23.61 11.44
C THR A 70 13.67 23.23 10.03
N ASN A 71 12.59 23.84 9.52
CA ASN A 71 11.97 23.47 8.24
C ASN A 71 11.95 24.59 7.19
N ARG A 72 12.60 25.73 7.48
CA ARG A 72 12.64 26.91 6.61
C ARG A 72 13.18 26.63 5.22
N ASP A 73 14.26 25.85 5.11
CA ASP A 73 14.91 25.57 3.82
C ASP A 73 14.07 24.64 2.93
N LYS A 74 13.43 23.62 3.52
CA LYS A 74 12.51 22.73 2.81
C LYS A 74 11.26 23.47 2.33
N ALA A 75 10.69 24.34 3.16
CA ALA A 75 9.56 25.18 2.78
C ALA A 75 9.94 26.15 1.64
N ARG A 76 11.10 26.81 1.73
CA ARG A 76 11.59 27.73 0.70
C ARG A 76 11.85 27.03 -0.64
N ALA A 77 12.43 25.82 -0.63
CA ALA A 77 12.64 25.04 -1.85
C ALA A 77 11.32 24.68 -2.55
N ARG A 78 10.28 24.34 -1.77
CA ARG A 78 8.96 23.98 -2.30
C ARG A 78 8.20 25.19 -2.84
N VAL A 79 8.27 26.35 -2.17
CA VAL A 79 7.76 27.64 -2.67
C VAL A 79 8.48 28.04 -3.96
N ASN A 80 9.80 27.93 -4.02
CA ASN A 80 10.57 28.26 -5.22
C ASN A 80 10.24 27.34 -6.42
N ARG A 81 9.72 26.12 -6.17
CA ARG A 81 9.22 25.24 -7.23
C ARG A 81 7.85 25.68 -7.72
N LEU A 82 6.95 26.00 -6.79
CA LEU A 82 5.62 26.53 -7.11
C LEU A 82 5.69 27.86 -7.87
N MET A 83 6.57 28.78 -7.46
CA MET A 83 6.79 30.04 -8.18
C MET A 83 7.22 29.80 -9.63
N ARG A 84 8.08 28.81 -9.89
CA ARG A 84 8.49 28.45 -11.26
C ARG A 84 7.35 27.84 -12.09
N GLU A 85 6.47 27.07 -11.47
CA GLU A 85 5.28 26.55 -12.14
C GLU A 85 4.29 27.67 -12.46
N VAL A 86 4.10 28.62 -11.54
CA VAL A 86 3.31 29.84 -11.76
C VAL A 86 3.90 30.69 -12.87
N ASP A 87 5.21 30.95 -12.87
CA ASP A 87 5.89 31.69 -13.94
C ASP A 87 5.73 30.99 -15.30
N LYS A 88 5.79 29.66 -15.32
CA LYS A 88 5.55 28.86 -16.53
C LYS A 88 4.11 28.99 -17.02
N CYS A 89 3.12 28.97 -16.11
CA CYS A 89 1.72 29.21 -16.47
C CYS A 89 1.49 30.65 -16.95
N ILE A 90 2.09 31.65 -16.31
CA ILE A 90 2.03 33.05 -16.75
C ILE A 90 2.62 33.20 -18.15
N ALA A 91 3.76 32.54 -18.44
CA ALA A 91 4.38 32.57 -19.76
C ALA A 91 3.49 31.90 -20.84
N LEU A 92 2.77 30.83 -20.50
CA LEU A 92 1.82 30.17 -21.41
C LEU A 92 0.60 31.06 -21.71
N VAL A 93 0.13 31.85 -20.75
CA VAL A 93 -0.99 32.79 -20.95
C VAL A 93 -0.53 34.09 -21.62
N GLY A 94 0.70 34.54 -21.35
CA GLY A 94 1.29 35.75 -21.91
C GLY A 94 1.79 35.62 -23.36
N ASN A 95 1.96 34.39 -23.86
CA ASN A 95 2.33 34.10 -25.25
C ASN A 95 1.20 33.37 -26.00
N PRO A 96 0.12 34.05 -26.44
CA PRO A 96 -0.98 33.45 -27.20
C PRO A 96 -0.62 33.09 -28.67
N SER A 97 0.64 32.83 -29.01
CA SER A 97 1.06 32.66 -30.42
C SER A 97 2.18 31.62 -30.64
N GLN A 98 2.08 30.43 -30.04
CA GLN A 98 2.88 29.26 -30.45
C GLN A 98 2.12 27.93 -30.26
N THR A 99 0.86 27.86 -30.69
CA THR A 99 0.13 26.58 -30.77
C THR A 99 -0.22 26.13 -32.19
N ASP A 100 -0.01 26.96 -33.22
CA ASP A 100 -0.32 26.57 -34.61
C ASP A 100 0.88 26.79 -35.53
N SER A 101 1.70 25.75 -35.68
CA SER A 101 2.43 25.55 -36.93
C SER A 101 2.79 24.07 -37.09
N GLU A 102 1.85 23.32 -37.67
CA GLU A 102 2.16 22.11 -38.44
C GLU A 102 3.21 22.45 -39.52
N PRO A 103 4.25 21.64 -39.74
CA PRO A 103 5.08 21.80 -40.92
C PRO A 103 4.42 21.05 -42.09
N SER A 104 3.65 21.77 -42.90
CA SER A 104 3.30 21.32 -44.24
C SER A 104 4.36 21.78 -45.25
N GLY A 105 5.09 20.81 -45.79
CA GLY A 105 5.62 20.75 -47.15
C GLY A 105 6.49 21.90 -47.67
N LYS A 106 7.79 21.61 -47.86
CA LYS A 106 8.46 21.59 -49.18
C LYS A 106 9.75 20.77 -49.09
#